data_AF-A0A6L8BCZ3-F1
#
_entry.id   AF-A0A6L8BCZ3-F1
#
_cell.length_a   1.000
_cell.length_b   1.000
_cell.length_c   1.000
_cell.angle_alpha   90.00
_cell.angle_beta   90.00
_cell.angle_gamma   90.00
#
_symmetry.space_group_name_H-M   'P 1'
#
loop_
_entity.id
_entity.type
_entity.pdbx_description
1 polymer ?
#
loop_
_entity_poly.entity_id
_entity_poly.type
_entity_poly.pdbx_seq_one_letter_code
_entity_poly.pdbx_strand_id
1 'polypeptide(L)'
;MSRFFDRHRDAMNERQTWAMERMFREGRRGFAGGMTAKKYMAITKCPPATVTRDLSALAAMGALVSKGGGRSTRYEIAPSRRRSNNTSHT
;
A
#
# COMPACT_ATOMS: atom_id res chain seq x y z
N MET A 1 -1.78 11.79 13.60
CA MET A 1 -1.31 10.91 12.51
C MET A 1 -1.14 9.49 13.03
N SER A 2 -1.55 8.47 12.26
CA SER A 2 -1.48 7.05 12.65
C SER A 2 -0.03 6.57 12.79
N ARG A 3 0.27 5.80 13.85
CA ARG A 3 1.60 5.22 14.18
C ARG A 3 2.19 4.31 13.08
N PHE A 4 1.37 3.96 12.08
CA PHE A 4 1.77 3.24 10.86
C PHE A 4 2.54 4.13 9.89
N PHE A 5 2.10 5.38 9.68
CA PHE A 5 2.72 6.28 8.72
C PHE A 5 4.12 6.69 9.18
N ASP A 6 4.25 6.96 10.48
CA ASP A 6 5.51 7.41 11.10
C ASP A 6 6.64 6.37 10.98
N ARG A 7 6.31 5.07 11.11
CA ARG A 7 7.29 3.98 11.00
C ARG A 7 7.84 3.78 9.60
N HIS A 8 7.08 4.14 8.57
CA HIS A 8 7.46 3.89 7.17
C HIS A 8 7.85 5.18 6.43
N ARG A 9 7.66 6.36 7.02
CA ARG A 9 7.91 7.66 6.39
C ARG A 9 9.36 7.83 5.96
N ASP A 10 10.31 7.39 6.79
CA ASP A 10 11.74 7.53 6.51
C ASP A 10 12.27 6.52 5.48
N ALA A 11 11.51 5.44 5.22
CA ALA A 11 11.86 4.40 4.26
C ALA A 11 11.19 4.58 2.89
N MET A 12 10.22 5.49 2.78
CA MET A 12 9.50 5.78 1.54
C MET A 12 10.12 6.96 0.80
N ASN A 13 10.21 6.84 -0.53
CA ASN A 13 10.49 8.01 -1.36
C ASN A 13 9.26 8.93 -1.47
N GLU A 14 9.44 10.15 -1.99
CA GLU A 14 8.35 11.14 -2.10
C GLU A 14 7.14 10.60 -2.88
N ARG A 15 7.39 9.85 -3.95
CA ARG A 15 6.33 9.28 -4.81
C ARG A 15 5.48 8.25 -4.07
N GLN A 16 6.14 7.38 -3.32
CA GLN A 16 5.51 6.37 -2.48
C GLN A 16 4.71 7.03 -1.35
N THR A 17 5.27 8.05 -0.71
CA THR A 17 4.61 8.83 0.34
C THR A 17 3.32 9.46 -0.19
N TRP A 18 3.36 10.15 -1.35
CA TRP A 18 2.18 10.75 -1.96
C TRP A 18 1.09 9.72 -2.30
N ALA A 19 1.48 8.57 -2.85
CA ALA A 19 0.54 7.50 -3.14
C ALA A 19 -0.14 6.98 -1.87
N MET A 20 0.63 6.79 -0.79
CA MET A 20 0.09 6.37 0.50
C MET A 20 -0.83 7.43 1.10
N GLU A 21 -0.44 8.70 1.13
CA GLU A 21 -1.27 9.81 1.60
C GLU A 21 -2.61 9.87 0.86
N ARG A 22 -2.58 9.67 -0.46
CA ARG A 22 -3.78 9.63 -1.29
C ARG A 22 -4.70 8.47 -0.87
N MET A 23 -4.15 7.28 -0.62
CA MET A 23 -4.92 6.13 -0.13
C MET A 23 -5.51 6.36 1.26
N PHE A 24 -4.77 7.00 2.17
CA PHE A 24 -5.26 7.33 3.51
C PHE A 24 -6.35 8.41 3.48
N ARG A 25 -6.25 9.38 2.58
CA ARG A 25 -7.23 10.47 2.42
C ARG A 25 -8.61 9.96 2.01
N GLU A 26 -8.68 8.83 1.30
CA GLU A 26 -9.96 8.24 0.88
C GLU A 26 -10.73 7.54 2.04
N GLY A 27 -10.18 7.50 3.26
CA GLY A 27 -10.94 7.28 4.50
C GLY A 27 -11.43 5.85 4.76
N ARG A 28 -12.47 5.71 5.61
CA ARG A 28 -12.98 4.43 6.19
C ARG A 28 -13.39 3.36 5.18
N ARG A 29 -13.64 3.72 3.92
CA ARG A 29 -13.94 2.74 2.85
C ARG A 29 -12.67 2.10 2.26
N GLY A 30 -11.50 2.63 2.59
CA GLY A 30 -10.27 2.36 1.86
C GLY A 30 -10.34 2.96 0.45
N PHE A 31 -9.20 3.02 -0.22
CA PHE A 31 -9.16 3.34 -1.65
C PHE A 31 -9.99 2.29 -2.39
N ALA A 32 -11.20 2.65 -2.85
CA ALA A 32 -12.18 1.66 -3.32
C ALA A 32 -11.62 0.82 -4.48
N GLY A 33 -11.63 -0.50 -4.32
CA GLY A 33 -11.01 -1.44 -5.26
C GLY A 33 -9.47 -1.49 -5.22
N GLY A 34 -8.85 -0.94 -4.18
CA GLY A 34 -7.40 -0.94 -3.95
C GLY A 34 -6.60 -0.09 -4.92
N MET A 35 -5.32 0.07 -4.61
CA MET A 35 -4.32 0.66 -5.50
C MET A 35 -3.95 -0.34 -6.60
N THR A 36 -4.00 0.08 -7.85
CA THR A 36 -3.51 -0.72 -8.99
C THR A 36 -2.31 -0.02 -9.62
N ALA A 37 -1.52 -0.72 -10.42
CA ALA A 37 -0.42 -0.10 -11.17
C ALA A 37 -0.91 1.09 -12.01
N LYS A 38 -2.09 0.97 -12.64
CA LYS A 38 -2.70 2.07 -13.42
C LYS A 38 -3.03 3.29 -12.54
N LYS A 39 -3.58 3.08 -11.34
CA LYS A 39 -3.88 4.16 -10.39
C LYS A 39 -2.61 4.83 -9.87
N TYR A 40 -1.60 4.04 -9.52
CA TYR A 40 -0.32 4.56 -9.03
C TYR A 40 0.40 5.39 -10.11
N MET A 41 0.41 4.90 -11.34
CA MET A 41 0.93 5.61 -12.51
C MET A 41 0.20 6.94 -12.73
N ALA A 42 -1.12 6.97 -12.61
CA ALA A 42 -1.90 8.19 -12.78
C ALA A 42 -1.57 9.27 -11.73
N ILE A 43 -1.21 8.84 -10.50
CA ILE A 43 -0.83 9.72 -9.38
C ILE A 43 0.62 10.21 -9.53
N THR A 44 1.56 9.31 -9.80
CA THR A 44 3.01 9.59 -9.78
C THR A 44 3.60 9.97 -11.14
N LYS A 45 2.82 9.79 -12.22
CA LYS A 45 3.24 9.99 -13.63
C LYS A 45 4.51 9.21 -14.02
N CYS A 46 4.82 8.13 -13.30
CA CYS A 46 6.02 7.34 -13.54
C CYS A 46 5.81 6.23 -14.59
N PRO A 47 6.88 5.79 -15.29
CA PRO A 47 6.81 4.67 -16.24
C PRO A 47 6.42 3.34 -15.56
N PRO A 48 5.84 2.37 -16.28
CA PRO A 48 5.39 1.09 -15.73
C PRO A 48 6.44 0.34 -14.91
N ALA A 49 7.70 0.31 -15.36
CA ALA A 49 8.80 -0.37 -14.65
C ALA A 49 9.09 0.25 -13.27
N THR A 50 8.98 1.58 -13.17
CA THR A 50 9.13 2.29 -11.89
C THR A 50 7.94 2.01 -10.98
N VAL A 51 6.73 1.99 -11.54
CA VAL A 51 5.48 1.71 -10.80
C VAL A 51 5.49 0.31 -10.19
N THR A 52 5.87 -0.71 -10.95
CA THR A 52 5.93 -2.09 -10.45
C THR A 52 6.98 -2.23 -9.35
N ARG A 53 8.14 -1.57 -9.49
CA ARG A 53 9.20 -1.56 -8.48
C ARG A 53 8.76 -0.88 -7.19
N ASP A 54 8.12 0.29 -7.29
CA ASP A 54 7.62 1.03 -6.13
C ASP A 54 6.52 0.26 -5.39
N LEU A 55 5.56 -0.30 -6.12
CA LEU A 55 4.49 -1.12 -5.50
C LEU A 55 5.03 -2.38 -4.82
N SER A 56 6.03 -3.02 -5.44
CA SER A 56 6.70 -4.19 -4.84
C SER A 56 7.48 -3.80 -3.58
N ALA A 57 8.16 -2.65 -3.58
CA ALA A 57 8.87 -2.14 -2.41
C ALA A 57 7.89 -1.82 -1.27
N LEU A 58 6.78 -1.13 -1.58
CA LEU A 58 5.72 -0.84 -0.60
C LEU A 58 5.10 -2.13 -0.02
N ALA A 59 4.95 -3.18 -0.82
CA ALA A 59 4.50 -4.48 -0.35
C ALA A 59 5.55 -5.19 0.52
N ALA A 60 6.82 -5.18 0.11
CA ALA A 60 7.93 -5.77 0.86
C ALA A 60 8.13 -5.10 2.22
N MET A 61 7.90 -3.79 2.32
CA MET A 61 7.92 -3.04 3.58
C MET A 61 6.70 -3.32 4.48
N GLY A 62 5.70 -4.06 3.99
CA GLY A 62 4.44 -4.28 4.70
C GLY A 62 3.53 -3.06 4.76
N ALA A 63 3.79 -2.03 3.94
CA ALA A 63 2.92 -0.86 3.83
C ALA A 63 1.65 -1.19 3.04
N LEU A 64 1.78 -2.06 2.03
CA LEU A 64 0.70 -2.55 1.19
C LEU A 64 0.63 -4.08 1.22
N VAL A 65 -0.56 -4.62 0.97
CA VAL A 65 -0.79 -6.05 0.77
C VAL A 65 -1.37 -6.27 -0.62
N SER A 66 -0.72 -7.10 -1.42
CA SER A 66 -1.26 -7.51 -2.72
C SER A 66 -2.45 -8.44 -2.54
N LYS A 67 -3.55 -8.14 -3.23
CA LYS A 67 -4.78 -8.94 -3.29
C LYS A 67 -5.09 -9.26 -4.76
N GLY A 68 -5.44 -10.52 -5.02
CA GLY A 68 -5.67 -11.03 -6.37
C GLY A 68 -4.41 -11.61 -7.02
N GLY A 69 -4.47 -11.86 -8.33
CA GLY A 69 -3.37 -12.43 -9.11
C GLY A 69 -3.36 -11.92 -10.55
N GLY A 70 -2.16 -11.89 -11.16
CA GLY A 70 -1.95 -11.51 -12.55
C GLY A 70 -2.40 -10.08 -12.86
N ARG A 71 -3.18 -9.91 -13.94
CA ARG A 71 -3.67 -8.61 -14.43
C ARG A 71 -4.67 -7.91 -13.50
N SER A 72 -5.21 -8.63 -12.51
CA SER A 72 -6.18 -8.11 -11.54
C SER A 72 -5.55 -7.82 -10.17
N THR A 73 -4.22 -7.72 -10.11
CA THR A 73 -3.50 -7.41 -8.87
C THR A 73 -3.85 -6.00 -8.40
N ARG A 74 -4.38 -5.91 -7.19
CA ARG A 74 -4.61 -4.66 -6.46
C ARG A 74 -3.87 -4.70 -5.13
N TYR A 75 -3.59 -3.53 -4.57
CA TYR A 75 -2.88 -3.37 -3.32
C TYR A 75 -3.77 -2.64 -2.33
N GLU A 76 -3.85 -3.14 -1.11
CA GLU A 76 -4.63 -2.55 -0.02
C GLU A 76 -3.67 -2.09 1.08
N ILE A 77 -4.03 -1.03 1.82
CA ILE A 77 -3.23 -0.59 2.98
C ILE A 77 -3.19 -1.75 3.97
N ALA A 78 -1.99 -2.12 4.41
CA ALA A 78 -1.86 -3.18 5.40
C ALA A 78 -2.62 -2.80 6.68
N PRO A 79 -3.44 -3.70 7.23
CA PRO A 79 -4.13 -3.40 8.48
C PRO A 79 -3.08 -3.07 9.54
N SER A 80 -3.29 -1.98 10.27
CA SER A 80 -2.55 -1.67 11.49
C SER A 80 -2.82 -2.79 12.50
N ARG A 81 -2.10 -3.90 12.39
CA ARG A 81 -2.15 -4.97 13.38
C ARG A 81 -1.67 -4.39 14.70
N ARG A 82 -2.61 -4.07 15.61
CA ARG A 82 -2.37 -4.35 17.02
C ARG A 82 -2.01 -5.83 17.06
N ARG A 83 -0.82 -6.18 17.55
CA ARG A 83 -0.48 -7.58 17.81
C ARG A 83 -1.53 -8.12 18.78
N SER A 84 -2.45 -8.94 18.29
CA SER A 84 -3.15 -9.92 19.10
C SER A 84 -2.45 -11.23 18.85
N ASN A 85 -1.77 -11.73 19.88
CA ASN A 85 -1.38 -13.14 19.98
C ASN A 85 -2.66 -13.98 20.14
N ASN A 86 -2.55 -15.29 19.84
CA ASN A 86 -3.57 -16.35 19.95
C ASN A 86 -4.58 -16.37 18.78
N THR A 87 -4.92 -17.49 18.11
CA THR A 87 -5.12 -18.87 18.57
C THR A 87 -4.89 -19.90 17.45
N SER A 88 -4.48 -21.09 17.90
CA SER A 88 -4.49 -22.44 17.34
C SER A 88 -5.39 -22.73 16.12
N HIS A 89 -4.93 -23.63 15.26
CA HIS A 89 -5.81 -24.54 14.54
C HIS A 89 -5.47 -25.96 14.96
N THR A 90 -6.47 -26.58 15.56
CA THR A 90 -6.63 -28.02 15.79
C THR A 90 -6.64 -28.78 14.48
#